data_AF-A0A970E7F1-F1
#
_entry.id   AF-A0A970E7F1-F1
#
_cell.length_a   1.000
_cell.length_b   1.000
_cell.length_c   1.000
_cell.angle_alpha   90.00
_cell.angle_beta   90.00
_cell.angle_gamma   90.00
#
_symmetry.space_group_name_H-M   'P 1'
#
loop_
_entity.id
_entity.type
_entity.pdbx_description
1 polymer ?
#
loop_
_entity_poly.entity_id
_entity_poly.type
_entity_poly.pdbx_seq_one_letter_code
_entity_poly.pdbx_strand_id
1 'polypeptide(L)'
;MDINHLWEMYSKNKDAKIREKLILHYLYLVKYIAGRLYVNYNNTIEYEDLVSYGIFGLIDAIDKFEYSRGVKFETYAHLRIRGAIIDYLREIDWIPRSVRQKTKEIEKAYMEVEMEKGGNATDRDVAEKLGISEDELQ
;
A
#
# COMPACT_ATOMS: atom_id res chain seq x y z
N MET A 1 13.47 -15.45 -18.14
CA MET A 1 14.13 -14.19 -17.78
C MET A 1 13.83 -13.95 -16.31
N ASP A 2 14.86 -13.71 -15.52
CA ASP A 2 14.70 -13.37 -14.11
C ASP A 2 14.16 -11.94 -13.94
N ILE A 3 13.50 -11.67 -12.82
CA ILE A 3 12.90 -10.37 -12.50
C ILE A 3 13.95 -9.26 -12.41
N ASN A 4 15.13 -9.57 -11.88
CA ASN A 4 16.23 -8.61 -11.79
C ASN A 4 16.70 -8.16 -13.18
N HIS A 5 16.72 -9.09 -14.14
CA HIS A 5 17.09 -8.78 -15.52
C HIS A 5 16.02 -7.91 -16.21
N LEU A 6 14.74 -8.14 -15.94
CA LEU A 6 13.66 -7.28 -16.43
C LEU A 6 13.80 -5.85 -15.89
N TRP A 7 14.10 -5.69 -14.59
CA TRP A 7 14.34 -4.39 -13.98
C TRP A 7 15.57 -3.68 -14.55
N GLU A 8 16.67 -4.40 -14.75
CA GLU A 8 17.88 -3.84 -15.32
C GLU A 8 17.63 -3.30 -16.74
N MET A 9 16.95 -4.08 -17.58
CA MET A 9 16.59 -3.65 -18.92
C MET A 9 15.63 -2.46 -18.89
N TYR A 10 14.56 -2.55 -18.09
CA TYR A 10 13.55 -1.49 -17.98
C TYR A 10 14.15 -0.17 -17.47
N SER A 11 15.09 -0.23 -16.53
CA SER A 11 15.79 0.96 -16.02
C SER A 11 16.64 1.66 -17.08
N LYS A 12 17.07 0.95 -18.15
CA LYS A 12 17.91 1.49 -19.22
C LYS A 12 17.09 2.06 -20.38
N ASN A 13 16.01 1.39 -20.78
CA ASN A 13 15.30 1.69 -22.03
C ASN A 13 13.81 2.02 -21.87
N LYS A 14 13.24 1.85 -20.67
CA LYS A 14 11.80 2.04 -20.36
C LYS A 14 10.87 1.40 -21.41
N ASP A 15 11.25 0.23 -21.95
CA ASP A 15 10.51 -0.47 -22.99
C ASP A 15 9.12 -0.95 -22.51
N ALA A 16 8.10 -0.68 -23.33
CA ALA A 16 6.70 -0.98 -23.01
C ALA A 16 6.42 -2.49 -22.80
N LYS A 17 7.08 -3.37 -23.54
CA LYS A 17 6.92 -4.84 -23.40
C LYS A 17 7.53 -5.33 -22.09
N ILE A 18 8.60 -4.68 -21.62
CA ILE A 18 9.21 -5.02 -20.33
C ILE A 18 8.33 -4.50 -19.20
N ARG A 19 7.82 -3.27 -19.34
CA ARG A 19 6.84 -2.69 -18.41
C ARG A 19 5.63 -3.60 -18.24
N GLU A 20 5.07 -4.11 -19.34
CA GLU A 20 3.95 -5.05 -19.31
C GLU A 20 4.29 -6.33 -18.53
N LYS A 21 5.47 -6.92 -18.78
CA LYS A 21 5.93 -8.10 -18.03
C LYS A 21 6.07 -7.82 -16.53
N LEU A 22 6.58 -6.65 -16.15
CA LEU A 22 6.69 -6.23 -14.76
C LEU A 22 5.31 -6.06 -14.11
N ILE A 23 4.36 -5.42 -14.82
CA ILE A 23 2.98 -5.26 -14.34
C ILE A 23 2.33 -6.63 -14.10
N LEU A 24 2.40 -7.53 -15.08
CA LEU A 24 1.82 -8.87 -14.97
C LEU A 24 2.46 -9.68 -13.83
N HIS A 25 3.78 -9.56 -13.66
CA HIS A 25 4.50 -10.23 -12.58
C HIS A 25 4.03 -9.76 -11.20
N TYR A 26 3.82 -8.46 -11.00
CA TYR A 26 3.49 -7.88 -9.68
C TYR A 26 1.99 -7.71 -9.41
N LEU A 27 1.12 -8.13 -10.34
CA LEU A 27 -0.33 -7.99 -10.20
C LEU A 27 -0.89 -8.67 -8.93
N TYR A 28 -0.22 -9.70 -8.41
CA TYR A 28 -0.61 -10.37 -7.17
C TYR A 28 -0.57 -9.42 -5.95
N LEU A 29 0.32 -8.42 -5.93
CA LEU A 29 0.40 -7.43 -4.85
C LEU A 29 -0.89 -6.61 -4.78
N VAL A 30 -1.44 -6.26 -5.94
CA VAL A 30 -2.71 -5.52 -6.01
C VAL A 30 -3.84 -6.35 -5.41
N LYS A 31 -3.97 -7.62 -5.83
CA LYS A 31 -5.01 -8.52 -5.29
C LYS A 31 -4.88 -8.71 -3.79
N TYR A 32 -3.66 -8.88 -3.29
CA TYR A 32 -3.38 -9.02 -1.87
C TYR A 32 -3.79 -7.77 -1.08
N ILE A 33 -3.36 -6.58 -1.52
CA ILE A 33 -3.64 -5.31 -0.82
C ILE A 33 -5.12 -4.93 -0.92
N ALA A 34 -5.71 -5.05 -2.11
CA ALA A 34 -7.14 -4.83 -2.31
C ALA A 34 -7.96 -5.78 -1.43
N GLY A 35 -7.58 -7.06 -1.33
CA GLY A 35 -8.27 -8.04 -0.48
C GLY A 35 -8.23 -7.67 1.00
N ARG A 36 -7.06 -7.26 1.51
CA ARG A 36 -6.92 -6.78 2.90
C ARG A 36 -7.78 -5.54 3.16
N LEU A 37 -7.77 -4.56 2.26
CA LEU A 37 -8.60 -3.37 2.40
C LEU A 37 -10.09 -3.71 2.30
N TYR A 38 -10.47 -4.59 1.37
CA TYR A 38 -11.84 -5.00 1.17
C TYR A 38 -12.48 -5.59 2.43
N VAL A 39 -11.75 -6.39 3.21
CA VAL A 39 -12.22 -6.90 4.52
C VAL A 39 -12.68 -5.76 5.44
N ASN A 40 -11.97 -4.63 5.42
CA ASN A 40 -12.27 -3.46 6.25
C ASN A 40 -13.43 -2.60 5.70
N TYR A 41 -13.83 -2.77 4.43
CA TYR A 41 -14.83 -1.95 3.74
C TYR A 41 -15.97 -2.75 3.06
N ASN A 42 -16.08 -4.05 3.37
CA ASN A 42 -16.80 -5.14 2.67
C ASN A 42 -18.30 -4.95 2.37
N ASN A 43 -18.93 -3.84 2.75
CA ASN A 43 -20.38 -3.66 2.63
C ASN A 43 -20.80 -2.54 1.68
N THR A 44 -19.89 -1.88 0.95
CA THR A 44 -20.32 -0.77 0.08
C THR A 44 -19.40 -0.40 -1.07
N ILE A 45 -18.28 -1.10 -1.25
CA ILE A 45 -17.45 -0.95 -2.44
C ILE A 45 -17.26 -2.31 -3.05
N GLU A 46 -17.26 -2.36 -4.38
CA GLU A 46 -16.95 -3.58 -5.12
C GLU A 46 -15.45 -3.86 -5.06
N TYR A 47 -15.10 -5.13 -4.86
CA TYR A 47 -13.69 -5.54 -4.80
C TYR A 47 -12.94 -5.20 -6.10
N GLU A 48 -13.64 -5.31 -7.24
CA GLU A 48 -13.16 -5.00 -8.58
C GLU A 48 -12.72 -3.53 -8.73
N ASP A 49 -13.38 -2.59 -8.04
CA ASP A 49 -12.97 -1.19 -8.04
C ASP A 49 -11.62 -1.04 -7.33
N LEU A 50 -11.47 -1.61 -6.13
CA LEU A 50 -10.21 -1.55 -5.39
C LEU A 50 -9.05 -2.15 -6.19
N VAL A 51 -9.29 -3.25 -6.90
CA VAL A 51 -8.29 -3.86 -7.78
C VAL A 51 -7.93 -2.92 -8.93
N SER A 52 -8.91 -2.29 -9.58
CA SER A 52 -8.68 -1.37 -10.69
C SER A 52 -7.82 -0.16 -10.28
N TYR A 53 -8.11 0.46 -9.15
CA TYR A 53 -7.30 1.57 -8.63
C TYR A 53 -5.94 1.13 -8.11
N GLY A 54 -5.86 -0.05 -7.50
CA GLY A 54 -4.59 -0.65 -7.13
C GLY A 54 -3.69 -0.93 -8.33
N ILE A 55 -4.25 -1.29 -9.50
CA ILE A 55 -3.49 -1.45 -10.75
C ILE A 55 -2.87 -0.11 -11.18
N PHE A 56 -3.59 1.00 -11.12
CA PHE A 56 -3.01 2.32 -11.41
C PHE A 56 -1.86 2.66 -10.46
N GLY A 57 -2.01 2.36 -9.16
CA GLY A 57 -0.94 2.51 -8.17
C GLY A 57 0.30 1.65 -8.46
N LEU A 58 0.10 0.40 -8.88
CA LEU A 58 1.19 -0.49 -9.30
C LEU A 58 1.91 0.04 -10.54
N ILE A 59 1.15 0.49 -11.54
CA ILE A 59 1.68 1.04 -12.77
C ILE A 59 2.55 2.27 -12.47
N ASP A 60 2.04 3.21 -11.68
CA ASP A 60 2.78 4.41 -11.27
C ASP A 60 4.04 4.04 -10.45
N ALA A 61 3.93 3.02 -9.58
CA ALA A 61 5.06 2.51 -8.83
C ALA A 61 6.14 1.96 -9.76
N ILE A 62 5.78 1.17 -10.78
CA ILE A 62 6.75 0.63 -11.74
C ILE A 62 7.45 1.76 -12.51
N ASP A 63 6.68 2.73 -12.99
CA ASP A 63 7.22 3.82 -13.81
C ASP A 63 8.24 4.67 -13.03
N LYS A 64 7.96 4.93 -11.75
CA LYS A 64 8.76 5.78 -10.85
C LYS A 64 9.81 5.05 -10.03
N PHE A 65 9.83 3.72 -10.04
CA PHE A 65 10.78 2.97 -9.22
C PHE A 65 12.22 3.10 -9.74
N GLU A 66 13.13 3.39 -8.82
CA GLU A 66 14.57 3.50 -9.08
C GLU A 66 15.29 2.23 -8.64
N TYR A 67 15.54 1.33 -9.59
CA TYR A 67 16.18 0.03 -9.32
C TYR A 67 17.60 0.16 -8.72
N SER A 68 18.31 1.23 -9.01
CA SER A 68 19.66 1.50 -8.51
C SER A 68 19.74 1.70 -6.99
N ARG A 69 18.62 1.94 -6.30
CA ARG A 69 18.58 2.16 -4.84
C ARG A 69 18.69 0.88 -4.00
N GLY A 70 18.65 -0.30 -4.62
CA GLY A 70 18.84 -1.58 -3.92
C GLY A 70 17.73 -1.98 -2.95
N VAL A 71 16.60 -1.29 -2.96
CA VAL A 71 15.40 -1.65 -2.18
C VAL A 71 14.55 -2.64 -2.98
N LYS A 72 13.89 -3.58 -2.33
CA LYS A 72 12.94 -4.48 -3.00
C LYS A 72 11.74 -3.70 -3.54
N PHE A 73 11.36 -3.97 -4.79
CA PHE A 73 10.24 -3.27 -5.43
C PHE A 73 8.94 -3.47 -4.65
N GLU A 74 8.70 -4.67 -4.11
CA GLU A 74 7.50 -5.04 -3.37
C GLU A 74 7.27 -4.11 -2.16
N THR A 75 8.34 -3.77 -1.43
CA THR A 75 8.27 -2.85 -0.28
C THR A 75 7.79 -1.46 -0.71
N TYR A 76 8.34 -0.95 -1.81
CA TYR A 76 7.94 0.34 -2.36
C TYR A 76 6.51 0.30 -2.93
N ALA A 77 6.20 -0.71 -3.74
CA ALA A 77 4.92 -0.88 -4.41
C ALA A 77 3.77 -1.05 -3.42
N HIS A 78 3.99 -1.71 -2.28
CA HIS A 78 2.97 -1.86 -1.25
C HIS A 78 2.37 -0.52 -0.82
N LEU A 79 3.24 0.45 -0.50
CA LEU A 79 2.83 1.80 -0.08
C LEU A 79 2.11 2.54 -1.21
N ARG A 80 2.60 2.42 -2.46
CA ARG A 80 2.03 3.11 -3.62
C ARG A 80 0.64 2.57 -4.00
N ILE A 81 0.48 1.26 -4.01
CA ILE A 81 -0.80 0.59 -4.31
C ILE A 81 -1.82 0.91 -3.23
N ARG A 82 -1.47 0.77 -1.95
CA ARG A 82 -2.36 1.09 -0.83
C ARG A 82 -2.78 2.56 -0.86
N GLY A 83 -1.84 3.47 -1.10
CA GLY A 83 -2.11 4.90 -1.23
C GLY A 83 -3.10 5.21 -2.35
N ALA A 84 -2.88 4.66 -3.55
CA ALA A 84 -3.77 4.87 -4.69
C ALA A 84 -5.21 4.40 -4.42
N ILE A 85 -5.37 3.26 -3.74
CA ILE A 85 -6.70 2.78 -3.35
C ILE A 85 -7.33 3.72 -2.31
N ILE A 86 -6.59 4.12 -1.28
CA ILE A 86 -7.10 5.03 -0.23
C ILE A 86 -7.49 6.39 -0.81
N ASP A 87 -6.71 6.92 -1.74
CA ASP A 87 -7.00 8.20 -2.38
C ASP A 87 -8.29 8.11 -3.21
N TYR A 88 -8.51 7.01 -3.95
CA TYR A 88 -9.79 6.76 -4.60
C TYR A 88 -10.95 6.73 -3.59
N LEU A 89 -10.81 6.00 -2.49
CA LEU A 89 -11.82 5.95 -1.42
C LEU A 89 -12.17 7.33 -0.85
N ARG A 90 -11.21 8.27 -0.84
CA ARG A 90 -11.46 9.66 -0.42
C ARG A 90 -12.23 10.45 -1.48
N GLU A 91 -11.92 10.27 -2.76
CA GLU A 91 -12.55 11.01 -3.86
C GLU A 91 -14.04 10.72 -3.99
N ILE A 92 -14.45 9.48 -3.77
CA ILE A 92 -15.87 9.09 -3.76
C ILE A 92 -16.58 9.43 -2.44
N ASP A 93 -15.93 10.22 -1.57
CA ASP A 93 -16.35 10.64 -0.22
C ASP A 93 -16.76 9.46 0.70
N TRP A 94 -16.26 8.27 0.37
CA TRP A 94 -16.75 7.00 0.90
C TRP A 94 -16.24 6.68 2.29
N ILE A 95 -15.08 7.21 2.71
CA ILE A 95 -14.50 6.87 4.02
C ILE A 95 -15.43 7.35 5.14
N PRO A 96 -16.10 6.45 5.88
CA PRO A 96 -17.02 6.83 6.94
C PRO A 96 -16.30 7.67 7.99
N ARG A 97 -17.00 8.62 8.62
CA ARG A 97 -16.43 9.46 9.69
C ARG A 97 -15.77 8.62 10.78
N SER A 98 -16.34 7.47 11.12
CA SER A 98 -15.79 6.52 12.10
C SER A 98 -14.44 5.94 11.69
N VAL A 99 -14.26 5.64 10.40
CA VAL A 99 -12.96 5.16 9.89
C VAL A 99 -11.94 6.30 9.85
N ARG A 100 -12.33 7.51 9.42
CA ARG A 100 -11.44 8.69 9.48
C ARG A 100 -11.00 8.99 10.92
N GLN A 101 -11.93 8.82 11.86
CA GLN A 101 -11.68 8.99 13.29
C GLN A 101 -10.70 7.93 13.79
N LYS A 102 -10.90 6.66 13.43
CA LYS A 102 -9.99 5.56 13.79
C LYS A 102 -8.58 5.77 13.22
N THR A 103 -8.46 6.23 11.97
CA THR A 103 -7.15 6.56 11.38
C THR A 103 -6.43 7.67 12.15
N LYS A 104 -7.14 8.75 12.52
CA LYS A 104 -6.57 9.83 13.34
C LYS A 104 -6.17 9.36 14.73
N GLU A 105 -6.94 8.46 15.34
CA GLU A 105 -6.63 7.86 16.63
C GLU A 105 -5.38 7.00 16.56
N ILE A 106 -5.22 6.22 15.48
CA ILE A 106 -4.01 5.44 15.22
C ILE A 106 -2.80 6.38 15.02
N GLU A 107 -2.88 7.38 14.14
CA GLU A 107 -1.81 8.36 13.93
C GLU A 107 -1.40 9.06 15.23
N LYS A 108 -2.38 9.43 16.06
CA LYS A 108 -2.14 10.03 17.37
C LYS A 108 -1.43 9.07 18.31
N ALA A 109 -1.83 7.80 18.33
CA ALA A 109 -1.18 6.79 19.16
C ALA A 109 0.26 6.51 18.73
N TYR A 110 0.57 6.51 17.42
CA TYR A 110 1.97 6.46 16.94
C TYR A 110 2.78 7.63 17.52
N MET A 111 2.30 8.86 17.39
CA MET A 111 3.00 10.04 17.92
C MET A 111 3.23 9.98 19.44
N GLU A 112 2.23 9.53 20.20
CA GLU A 112 2.35 9.42 21.66
C GLU A 112 3.34 8.31 22.08
N VAL A 113 3.33 7.15 21.41
CA VAL A 113 4.28 6.07 21.67
C VAL A 113 5.70 6.53 21.33
N GLU A 114 5.89 7.25 20.23
CA GLU A 114 7.20 7.78 19.83
C GLU A 114 7.75 8.77 20.86
N MET A 115 6.90 9.65 21.39
CA MET A 115 7.26 10.58 22.47
C MET A 115 7.63 9.85 23.76
N GLU A 116 6.89 8.80 24.13
CA GLU A 116 7.15 8.01 25.34
C GLU A 116 8.44 7.17 25.24
N LYS A 117 8.71 6.58 24.07
CA LYS A 117 9.92 5.78 23.84
C LYS A 117 11.16 6.61 23.50
N GLY A 118 10.99 7.84 23.01
CA GLY A 118 12.10 8.63 22.44
C GLY A 118 12.67 8.02 21.15
N GLY A 119 11.85 7.31 20.38
CA GLY A 119 12.24 6.56 19.17
C GLY A 119 11.03 6.06 18.39
N ASN A 120 11.23 5.32 17.29
CA ASN A 120 10.13 4.89 16.41
C ASN A 120 9.14 3.95 17.14
N ALA A 121 7.84 4.17 16.92
CA ALA A 121 6.78 3.28 17.40
C ALA A 121 6.65 2.05 16.48
N THR A 122 6.40 0.90 17.08
CA THR A 122 6.07 -0.33 16.33
C THR A 122 4.56 -0.57 16.34
N ASP A 123 4.03 -1.25 15.33
CA ASP A 123 2.60 -1.61 15.25
C ASP A 123 2.12 -2.31 16.53
N ARG A 124 2.98 -3.14 17.13
CA ARG A 124 2.72 -3.79 18.42
C ARG A 124 2.52 -2.81 19.57
N ASP A 125 3.41 -1.83 19.69
CA ASP A 125 3.33 -0.83 20.77
C ASP A 125 2.06 0.01 20.65
N VAL A 126 1.69 0.36 19.42
CA VAL A 126 0.51 1.17 19.13
C VAL A 126 -0.76 0.35 19.35
N ALA A 127 -0.78 -0.92 18.93
CA ALA A 127 -1.89 -1.83 19.20
C ALA A 127 -2.12 -2.03 20.71
N GLU A 128 -1.04 -2.24 21.47
CA GLU A 128 -1.10 -2.34 22.94
C GLU A 128 -1.65 -1.07 23.58
N LYS A 129 -1.20 0.11 23.12
CA LYS A 129 -1.70 1.40 23.62
C LYS A 129 -3.18 1.63 23.32
N LEU A 130 -3.64 1.21 22.14
CA LEU A 130 -5.03 1.34 21.72
C LEU A 130 -5.94 0.24 22.27
N GLY A 131 -5.37 -0.79 22.91
CA GLY A 131 -6.14 -1.94 23.42
C GLY A 131 -6.78 -2.76 22.31
N ILE A 132 -6.18 -2.77 21.11
CA ILE A 132 -6.65 -3.53 19.94
C ILE A 132 -5.60 -4.57 19.54
N SER A 133 -5.98 -5.49 18.65
CA SER A 133 -5.03 -6.42 18.07
C SER A 133 -4.17 -5.76 16.99
N GLU A 134 -2.96 -6.28 16.74
CA GLU A 134 -2.11 -5.83 15.62
C GLU A 134 -2.82 -6.01 14.26
N ASP A 135 -3.66 -7.04 14.14
CA ASP A 135 -4.49 -7.27 12.94
C ASP A 135 -5.53 -6.15 12.72
N GLU A 136 -6.09 -5.58 13.80
CA GLU A 136 -7.04 -4.45 13.73
C GLU A 136 -6.38 -3.10 13.43
N LEU A 137 -5.05 -3.02 13.56
CA LEU A 137 -4.23 -1.87 13.21
C LEU A 137 -3.88 -1.83 11.69
N GLN A 138 -3.91 -2.99 11.00
CA GLN A 138 -3.37 -3.19 9.63
C GLN A 138 -4.37 -3.10 8.47
#